data_AF-A0A3B0B814-F1
#
_entry.id   AF-A0A3B0B814-F1
#
_cell.length_a   1.000
_cell.length_b   1.000
_cell.length_c   1.000
_cell.angle_alpha   90.00
_cell.angle_beta   90.00
_cell.angle_gamma   90.00
#
_symmetry.space_group_name_H-M   'P 1'
#
loop_
_entity.id
_entity.type
_entity.pdbx_description
1 polymer ?
#
loop_
_entity_poly.entity_id
_entity_poly.type
_entity_poly.pdbx_seq_one_letter_code
_entity_poly.pdbx_strand_id
1 'polypeptide(L)'
;MTDRRTKRRYAHELYPHEEGTIRPLEVEVPYLYARALGLEISGTSWFTVEPRSTAGDRVDRMIGARHVALLADALAQDLVGQEAWEWAESMLSDESGEIVYERAVQHGVDPMIIKPYPCGDEPGHHDHYSEPDSRGSRFVDRIEGRESECDECTEPIPADD
;
A
#
# COMPACT_ATOMS: atom_id res chain seq x y z
N MET A 1 -10.77 24.52 15.66
CA MET A 1 -10.94 23.07 15.42
C MET A 1 -9.60 22.45 15.71
N THR A 2 -9.55 21.36 16.47
CA THR A 2 -8.31 20.58 16.66
C THR A 2 -7.95 19.97 15.32
N ASP A 3 -6.71 20.12 14.86
CA ASP A 3 -6.29 19.53 13.60
C ASP A 3 -6.41 17.99 13.68
N ARG A 4 -6.87 17.37 12.58
CA ARG A 4 -7.10 15.93 12.47
C ARG A 4 -6.30 15.38 11.31
N ARG A 5 -5.90 14.11 11.40
CA ARG A 5 -5.24 13.35 10.34
C ARG A 5 -5.97 12.03 10.09
N THR A 6 -5.76 11.42 8.93
CA THR A 6 -6.32 10.08 8.67
C THR A 6 -5.64 9.02 9.56
N LYS A 7 -6.42 8.03 9.99
CA LYS A 7 -5.94 6.86 10.74
C LYS A 7 -5.02 5.99 9.89
N ARG A 8 -5.39 5.78 8.61
CA ARG A 8 -4.46 5.21 7.62
C ARG A 8 -3.36 6.20 7.30
N ARG A 9 -2.16 5.69 7.09
CA ARG A 9 -0.93 6.48 6.88
C ARG A 9 -0.22 6.04 5.61
N TYR A 10 0.47 6.98 4.98
CA TYR A 10 1.26 6.67 3.80
C TYR A 10 2.41 5.75 4.16
N ALA A 11 2.85 4.92 3.21
CA ALA A 11 3.87 3.91 3.49
C ALA A 11 5.16 4.52 4.05
N HIS A 12 5.60 5.68 3.55
CA HIS A 12 6.80 6.38 4.05
C HIS A 12 6.67 6.94 5.46
N GLU A 13 5.45 7.11 5.98
CA GLU A 13 5.22 7.56 7.36
C GLU A 13 5.31 6.39 8.34
N LEU A 14 4.90 5.19 7.92
CA LEU A 14 4.93 3.97 8.72
C LEU A 14 6.29 3.26 8.63
N TYR A 15 6.91 3.32 7.45
CA TYR A 15 8.19 2.69 7.13
C TYR A 15 9.14 3.77 6.58
N PRO A 16 9.74 4.59 7.45
CA PRO A 16 10.60 5.69 7.03
C PRO A 16 11.82 5.16 6.28
N HIS A 17 12.00 5.63 5.05
CA HIS A 17 13.08 5.23 4.17
C HIS A 17 13.85 6.44 3.63
N GLU A 18 15.18 6.37 3.70
CA GLU A 18 16.10 7.38 3.19
C GLU A 18 16.81 6.81 1.96
N GLU A 19 16.68 7.51 0.83
CA GLU A 19 17.27 7.09 -0.44
C GLU A 19 18.79 6.96 -0.34
N GLY A 20 19.34 5.88 -0.90
CA GLY A 20 20.78 5.59 -0.88
C GLY A 20 21.30 4.94 0.41
N THR A 21 20.44 4.70 1.40
CA THR A 21 20.83 3.97 2.61
C THR A 21 20.77 2.46 2.39
N ILE A 22 21.86 1.75 2.70
CA ILE A 22 21.90 0.28 2.68
C ILE A 22 21.32 -0.25 3.99
N ARG A 23 20.39 -1.21 3.90
CA ARG A 23 19.70 -1.81 5.05
C ARG A 23 19.65 -3.34 4.93
N PRO A 24 19.54 -4.07 6.06
CA PRO A 24 19.23 -5.49 6.03
C PRO A 24 17.90 -5.77 5.33
N LEU A 25 17.79 -6.92 4.65
CA LEU A 25 16.56 -7.30 3.92
C LEU A 25 15.35 -7.43 4.86
N GLU A 26 15.55 -7.86 6.11
CA GLU A 26 14.49 -7.92 7.13
C GLU A 26 13.85 -6.54 7.44
N VAL A 27 14.55 -5.44 7.13
CA VAL A 27 14.04 -4.07 7.23
C VAL A 27 13.52 -3.57 5.89
N GLU A 28 14.22 -3.92 4.80
CA GLU A 28 13.93 -3.43 3.46
C GLU A 28 12.66 -4.06 2.86
N VAL A 29 12.47 -5.37 3.03
CA VAL A 29 11.35 -6.10 2.44
C VAL A 29 9.99 -5.59 2.95
N PRO A 30 9.76 -5.41 4.27
CA PRO A 30 8.52 -4.80 4.76
C PRO A 30 8.26 -3.40 4.18
N TYR A 31 9.29 -2.55 4.09
CA TYR A 31 9.17 -1.23 3.48
C TYR A 31 8.75 -1.31 2.00
N LEU A 32 9.37 -2.20 1.22
CA LEU A 32 9.06 -2.37 -0.20
C LEU A 32 7.63 -2.86 -0.41
N TYR A 33 7.15 -3.80 0.42
CA TYR A 33 5.75 -4.23 0.40
C TYR A 33 4.79 -3.11 0.79
N ALA A 34 5.08 -2.36 1.85
CA ALA A 34 4.28 -1.21 2.25
C ALA A 34 4.21 -0.16 1.13
N ARG A 35 5.32 0.08 0.42
CA ARG A 35 5.36 0.98 -0.74
C ARG A 35 4.54 0.45 -1.91
N ALA A 36 4.62 -0.85 -2.21
CA ALA A 36 3.84 -1.48 -3.26
C ALA A 36 2.33 -1.36 -3.00
N LEU A 37 1.90 -1.63 -1.76
CA LEU A 37 0.52 -1.44 -1.31
C LEU A 37 0.10 0.04 -1.34
N GLY A 38 0.99 0.94 -0.94
CA GLY A 38 0.75 2.39 -1.05
C GLY A 38 0.54 2.84 -2.49
N LEU A 39 1.05 2.10 -3.48
CA LEU A 39 0.88 2.42 -4.90
C LEU A 39 -0.39 1.84 -5.52
N GLU A 40 -1.25 1.17 -4.76
CA GLU A 40 -2.55 0.68 -5.23
C GLU A 40 -3.36 1.76 -5.95
N ILE A 41 -4.17 1.32 -6.91
CA ILE A 41 -5.07 2.18 -7.68
C ILE A 41 -6.42 2.38 -6.98
N SER A 42 -6.87 1.39 -6.20
CA SER A 42 -8.11 1.43 -5.44
C SER A 42 -8.04 2.48 -4.33
N GLY A 43 -9.15 3.16 -4.07
CA GLY A 43 -9.20 4.26 -3.11
C GLY A 43 -8.46 5.53 -3.56
N THR A 44 -8.20 5.67 -4.86
CA THR A 44 -7.60 6.86 -5.46
C THR A 44 -8.44 7.37 -6.65
N SER A 45 -8.15 8.57 -7.13
CA SER A 45 -8.78 9.12 -8.34
C SER A 45 -8.20 8.55 -9.65
N TRP A 46 -7.53 7.39 -9.63
CA TRP A 46 -6.93 6.77 -10.81
C TRP A 46 -7.89 6.62 -12.00
N PHE A 47 -9.18 6.34 -11.76
CA PHE A 47 -10.20 6.18 -12.81
C PHE A 47 -10.65 7.51 -13.44
N THR A 48 -10.42 8.63 -12.76
CA THR A 48 -10.96 9.96 -13.13
C THR A 48 -9.87 11.02 -13.33
N VAL A 49 -8.62 10.72 -12.97
CA VAL A 49 -7.51 11.66 -13.08
C VAL A 49 -7.22 12.00 -14.55
N GLU A 50 -6.97 13.29 -14.78
CA GLU A 50 -6.50 13.85 -16.04
C GLU A 50 -5.18 14.62 -15.81
N PRO A 51 -4.23 14.58 -16.77
CA PRO A 51 -4.28 13.80 -18.01
C PRO A 51 -4.21 12.29 -17.74
N ARG A 52 -4.87 11.47 -18.59
CA ARG A 52 -4.84 9.99 -18.48
C ARG A 52 -3.43 9.38 -18.42
N SER A 53 -2.40 10.07 -18.92
CA SER A 53 -1.00 9.64 -18.77
C SER A 53 -0.58 9.47 -17.30
N THR A 54 -1.12 10.29 -16.39
CA THR A 54 -0.86 10.16 -14.94
C THR A 54 -1.34 8.82 -14.39
N ALA A 55 -2.47 8.31 -14.86
CA ALA A 55 -2.96 7.00 -14.49
C ALA A 55 -2.07 5.88 -15.04
N GLY A 56 -1.55 6.04 -16.26
CA GLY A 56 -0.57 5.13 -16.87
C GLY A 56 0.74 5.07 -16.08
N ASP A 57 1.36 6.23 -15.82
CA ASP A 57 2.59 6.34 -15.03
C ASP A 57 2.44 5.73 -13.64
N ARG A 58 1.23 5.83 -13.05
CA ARG A 58 0.91 5.21 -11.76
C ARG A 58 0.90 3.69 -11.84
N VAL A 59 0.32 3.10 -12.88
CA VAL A 59 0.33 1.64 -13.08
C VAL A 59 1.75 1.14 -13.23
N ASP A 60 2.57 1.80 -14.04
CA ASP A 60 3.97 1.42 -14.26
C ASP A 60 4.77 1.46 -12.94
N ARG A 61 4.56 2.50 -12.13
CA ARG A 61 5.18 2.59 -10.79
C ARG A 61 4.72 1.49 -9.85
N MET A 62 3.43 1.15 -9.87
CA MET A 62 2.88 0.07 -9.04
C MET A 62 3.46 -1.28 -9.43
N ILE A 63 3.48 -1.61 -10.73
CA ILE A 63 4.06 -2.85 -11.26
C ILE A 63 5.54 -2.95 -10.89
N GLY A 64 6.32 -1.88 -11.13
CA GLY A 64 7.73 -1.84 -10.76
C GLY A 64 7.97 -2.01 -9.26
N ALA A 65 7.16 -1.38 -8.41
CA ALA A 65 7.29 -1.52 -6.96
C ALA A 65 6.96 -2.93 -6.48
N ARG A 66 5.90 -3.56 -7.01
CA ARG A 66 5.55 -4.95 -6.69
C ARG A 66 6.67 -5.91 -7.09
N HIS A 67 7.21 -5.73 -8.30
CA HIS A 67 8.32 -6.55 -8.78
C HIS A 67 9.56 -6.41 -7.87
N VAL A 68 9.96 -5.18 -7.53
CA VAL A 68 11.11 -4.95 -6.64
C VAL A 68 10.89 -5.57 -5.25
N ALA A 69 9.67 -5.46 -4.69
CA ALA A 69 9.34 -6.09 -3.42
C ALA A 69 9.49 -7.62 -3.48
N LEU A 70 8.95 -8.26 -4.53
CA LEU A 70 9.05 -9.70 -4.73
C LEU A 70 10.50 -10.16 -4.95
N LEU A 71 11.31 -9.41 -5.70
CA LEU A 71 12.72 -9.74 -5.85
C LEU A 71 13.48 -9.64 -4.52
N ALA A 72 13.25 -8.59 -3.74
CA ALA A 72 13.87 -8.44 -2.43
C ALA A 72 13.46 -9.58 -1.47
N ASP A 73 12.21 -10.01 -1.56
CA ASP A 73 11.67 -11.15 -0.81
C ASP A 73 12.28 -12.49 -1.25
N ALA A 74 12.46 -12.70 -2.56
CA ALA A 74 13.18 -13.86 -3.09
C ALA A 74 14.60 -13.94 -2.52
N LEU A 75 15.31 -12.81 -2.51
CA LEU A 75 16.66 -12.71 -1.94
C LEU A 75 16.66 -12.97 -0.42
N ALA A 76 15.62 -12.53 0.30
CA ALA A 76 15.47 -12.78 1.73
C ALA A 76 15.21 -14.26 2.06
N GLN A 77 14.79 -15.04 1.06
CA GLN A 77 14.61 -16.49 1.13
C GLN A 77 15.85 -17.26 0.62
N ASP A 78 17.01 -16.60 0.59
CA ASP A 78 18.30 -17.15 0.11
C ASP A 78 18.32 -17.57 -1.38
N LEU A 79 17.32 -17.17 -2.17
CA LEU A 79 17.35 -17.35 -3.63
C LEU A 79 18.30 -16.33 -4.25
N VAL A 80 18.96 -16.67 -5.36
CA VAL A 80 19.91 -15.76 -6.02
C VAL A 80 19.86 -15.85 -7.55
N GLY A 81 20.21 -14.73 -8.21
CA GLY A 81 20.34 -14.68 -9.66
C GLY A 81 19.05 -15.07 -10.39
N GLN A 82 19.15 -16.03 -11.31
CA GLN A 82 18.03 -16.49 -12.14
C GLN A 82 16.89 -17.10 -11.30
N GLU A 83 17.22 -17.81 -10.22
CA GLU A 83 16.23 -18.45 -9.36
C GLU A 83 15.34 -17.43 -8.66
N ALA A 84 15.94 -16.37 -8.12
CA ALA A 84 15.19 -15.27 -7.51
C ALA A 84 14.28 -14.56 -8.53
N TRP A 85 14.78 -14.37 -9.76
CA TRP A 85 14.01 -13.77 -10.84
C TRP A 85 12.81 -14.63 -11.24
N GLU A 86 13.02 -15.93 -11.48
CA GLU A 86 11.95 -16.86 -11.85
C GLU A 86 10.88 -16.98 -10.76
N TRP A 87 11.28 -16.97 -9.49
CA TRP A 87 10.34 -16.93 -8.38
C TRP A 87 9.49 -15.65 -8.40
N ALA A 88 10.12 -14.48 -8.54
CA ALA A 88 9.40 -13.20 -8.55
C ALA A 88 8.45 -13.10 -9.76
N GLU A 89 8.88 -13.55 -10.94
CA GLU A 89 8.04 -13.59 -12.15
C GLU A 89 6.87 -14.56 -12.00
N SER A 90 7.07 -15.71 -11.36
CA SER A 90 5.97 -16.65 -11.10
C SER A 90 4.88 -16.00 -10.22
N MET A 91 5.28 -15.27 -9.19
CA MET A 91 4.37 -14.53 -8.30
C MET A 91 3.65 -13.37 -8.99
N LEU A 92 4.26 -12.73 -10.00
CA LEU A 92 3.62 -11.66 -10.78
C LEU A 92 2.63 -12.19 -11.82
N SER A 93 2.82 -13.43 -12.27
CA SER A 93 2.00 -14.06 -13.30
C SER A 93 0.63 -14.51 -12.78
N ASP A 94 0.57 -14.90 -11.50
CA ASP A 94 -0.66 -15.07 -10.74
C ASP A 94 -1.17 -13.70 -10.27
N GLU A 95 -2.48 -13.53 -10.01
CA GLU A 95 -3.12 -12.23 -9.71
C GLU A 95 -2.38 -11.42 -8.62
N SER A 96 -1.44 -10.57 -9.06
CA SER A 96 -0.36 -10.03 -8.22
C SER A 96 -0.82 -9.16 -7.04
N GLY A 97 -2.07 -8.69 -7.05
CA GLY A 97 -2.63 -7.91 -5.94
C GLY A 97 -2.80 -8.75 -4.67
N GLU A 98 -3.38 -9.94 -4.79
CA GLU A 98 -3.61 -10.85 -3.65
C GLU A 98 -2.28 -11.35 -3.09
N ILE A 99 -1.37 -11.79 -3.96
CA ILE A 99 -0.05 -12.27 -3.54
C ILE A 99 0.76 -11.18 -2.82
N VAL A 100 0.75 -9.95 -3.34
CA VAL A 100 1.46 -8.83 -2.69
C VAL A 100 0.85 -8.53 -1.32
N TYR A 101 -0.48 -8.61 -1.18
CA TYR A 101 -1.15 -8.47 0.11
C TYR A 101 -0.72 -9.58 1.09
N GLU A 102 -0.75 -10.84 0.67
CA GLU A 102 -0.39 -11.98 1.52
C GLU A 102 1.07 -11.93 1.97
N ARG A 103 1.99 -11.65 1.04
CA ARG A 103 3.42 -11.52 1.35
C ARG A 103 3.68 -10.34 2.28
N ALA A 104 3.02 -9.20 2.07
CA ALA A 104 3.12 -8.06 2.99
C ALA A 104 2.75 -8.47 4.44
N VAL A 105 1.64 -9.19 4.62
CA VAL A 105 1.23 -9.71 5.93
C VAL A 105 2.26 -10.68 6.52
N GLN A 106 2.83 -11.57 5.70
CA GLN A 106 3.89 -12.49 6.14
C GLN A 106 5.14 -11.76 6.64
N HIS A 107 5.43 -10.57 6.09
CA HIS A 107 6.52 -9.69 6.49
C HIS A 107 6.13 -8.65 7.57
N GLY A 108 4.97 -8.84 8.22
CA GLY A 108 4.53 -8.00 9.33
C GLY A 108 3.97 -6.64 8.93
N VAL A 109 3.72 -6.41 7.64
CA VAL A 109 3.05 -5.20 7.15
C VAL A 109 1.55 -5.40 7.25
N ASP A 110 0.86 -4.54 7.99
CA ASP A 110 -0.60 -4.47 8.00
C ASP A 110 -1.10 -3.65 6.80
N PRO A 111 -1.73 -4.26 5.78
CA PRO A 111 -2.19 -3.52 4.61
C PRO A 111 -3.34 -2.55 4.92
N MET A 112 -4.12 -2.81 5.97
CA MET A 112 -5.34 -2.03 6.28
C MET A 112 -5.01 -0.63 6.80
N ILE A 113 -3.82 -0.44 7.36
CA ILE A 113 -3.34 0.87 7.83
C ILE A 113 -2.61 1.66 6.73
N ILE A 114 -2.32 1.04 5.58
CA ILE A 114 -1.63 1.70 4.46
C ILE A 114 -2.65 2.53 3.68
N LYS A 115 -2.39 3.84 3.62
CA LYS A 115 -3.13 4.77 2.78
C LYS A 115 -2.52 4.76 1.37
N PRO A 116 -3.31 4.51 0.31
CA PRO A 116 -2.85 4.67 -1.05
C PRO A 116 -2.36 6.10 -1.31
N TYR A 117 -1.21 6.24 -1.95
CA TYR A 117 -0.70 7.52 -2.41
C TYR A 117 -1.70 8.13 -3.40
N PRO A 118 -1.99 9.44 -3.30
CA PRO A 118 -2.95 10.09 -4.17
C PRO A 118 -2.54 9.96 -5.64
N CYS A 119 -3.56 9.87 -6.51
CA CYS A 119 -3.43 9.87 -7.96
C CYS A 119 -4.39 10.92 -8.51
N GLY A 120 -3.98 12.19 -8.41
CA GLY A 120 -4.89 13.34 -8.50
C GLY A 120 -5.48 13.71 -7.14
N ASP A 121 -6.61 14.41 -7.15
CA ASP A 121 -7.32 14.82 -5.93
C ASP A 121 -7.81 13.62 -5.14
N GLU A 122 -7.98 13.79 -3.83
CA GLU A 122 -8.61 12.78 -2.98
C GLU A 122 -10.04 12.48 -3.48
N PRO A 123 -10.41 11.20 -3.63
CA PRO A 123 -11.75 10.83 -4.06
C PRO A 123 -12.84 11.42 -3.16
N GLY A 124 -13.96 11.80 -3.76
CA GLY A 124 -15.15 12.23 -3.02
C GLY A 124 -15.94 11.08 -2.36
N HIS A 125 -15.31 9.93 -2.15
CA HIS A 125 -15.89 8.77 -1.46
C HIS A 125 -14.77 7.91 -0.87
N HIS A 126 -15.10 7.09 0.12
CA HIS A 126 -14.20 6.09 0.71
C HIS A 126 -15.00 4.93 1.31
N ASP A 127 -14.33 3.84 1.63
CA ASP A 127 -14.96 2.62 2.15
C ASP A 127 -14.71 2.44 3.64
N HIS A 128 -15.76 2.07 4.37
CA HIS A 128 -15.69 1.62 5.76
C HIS A 128 -15.80 0.10 5.80
N TYR A 129 -14.90 -0.53 6.53
CA TYR A 129 -14.86 -1.97 6.69
C TYR A 129 -15.32 -2.34 8.10
N SER A 130 -16.33 -3.20 8.18
CA SER A 130 -16.69 -3.85 9.44
C SER A 130 -15.57 -4.76 9.97
N GLU A 131 -15.67 -5.11 11.26
CA GLU A 131 -14.85 -6.17 11.84
C GLU A 131 -15.06 -7.49 11.07
N PRO A 132 -14.00 -8.29 10.88
CA PRO A 132 -14.12 -9.55 10.17
C PRO A 132 -14.96 -10.54 10.99
N ASP A 133 -15.82 -11.30 10.31
CA ASP A 133 -16.56 -12.40 10.91
C ASP A 133 -15.67 -13.62 11.21
N SER A 134 -16.26 -14.71 11.71
CA SER A 134 -15.53 -15.94 12.02
C SER A 134 -14.88 -16.64 10.82
N ARG A 135 -15.18 -16.19 9.60
CA ARG A 135 -14.61 -16.67 8.33
C ARG A 135 -13.66 -15.65 7.70
N GLY A 136 -13.43 -14.51 8.35
CA GLY A 136 -12.63 -13.40 7.82
C GLY A 136 -13.38 -12.49 6.84
N SER A 137 -14.67 -12.71 6.61
CA SER A 137 -15.48 -11.88 5.71
C SER A 137 -15.83 -10.54 6.37
N ARG A 138 -15.91 -9.47 5.56
CA ARG A 138 -16.26 -8.12 6.02
C ARG A 138 -17.38 -7.56 5.16
N PHE A 139 -18.29 -6.82 5.78
CA PHE A 139 -19.16 -5.87 5.07
C PHE A 139 -18.38 -4.60 4.75
N VAL A 140 -18.64 -4.05 3.56
CA VAL A 140 -18.05 -2.82 3.05
C VAL A 140 -19.17 -1.82 2.82
N ASP A 141 -19.10 -0.69 3.53
CA ASP A 141 -20.02 0.43 3.38
C ASP A 141 -19.30 1.59 2.71
N ARG A 142 -19.82 2.02 1.55
CA ARG A 142 -19.27 3.16 0.81
C ARG A 142 -19.85 4.46 1.35
N ILE A 143 -18.98 5.36 1.77
CA ILE A 143 -19.32 6.66 2.35
C ILE A 143 -19.02 7.76 1.32
N GLU A 144 -19.98 8.67 1.13
CA GLU A 144 -19.78 9.88 0.34
C GLU A 144 -19.00 10.92 1.14
N GLY A 145 -18.01 11.55 0.49
CA GLY A 145 -17.07 12.48 1.10
C GLY A 145 -15.63 11.94 1.15
N ARG A 146 -14.68 12.86 1.33
CA ARG A 146 -13.25 12.54 1.43
C ARG A 146 -12.95 11.80 2.73
N GLU A 147 -12.00 10.87 2.70
CA GLU A 147 -11.54 10.17 3.90
C GLU A 147 -10.97 11.15 4.94
N SER A 148 -10.24 12.18 4.46
CA SER A 148 -9.67 13.24 5.31
C SER A 148 -10.70 14.12 6.02
N GLU A 149 -11.97 14.07 5.62
CA GLU A 149 -13.08 14.83 6.21
C GLU A 149 -14.01 13.93 7.05
N CYS A 150 -13.77 12.62 7.07
CA CYS A 150 -14.59 11.66 7.80
C CYS A 150 -14.17 11.55 9.27
N ASP A 151 -15.11 11.76 10.20
CA ASP A 151 -14.86 11.66 11.64
C ASP A 151 -14.41 10.25 12.08
N GLU A 152 -14.88 9.21 11.40
CA GLU A 152 -14.51 7.82 11.69
C GLU A 152 -13.14 7.44 11.14
N CYS A 153 -12.75 7.99 9.99
CA CYS A 153 -11.45 7.70 9.36
C CYS A 153 -10.32 8.62 9.84
N THR A 154 -10.64 9.63 10.64
CA THR A 154 -9.66 10.58 11.16
C THR A 154 -9.49 10.47 12.67
N GLU A 155 -8.36 10.98 13.15
CA GLU A 155 -8.01 11.09 14.56
C GLU A 155 -7.40 12.47 14.85
N PRO A 156 -7.50 12.99 16.08
CA PRO A 156 -6.81 14.23 16.46
C PRO A 156 -5.30 14.09 16.26
N ILE A 157 -4.66 15.14 15.76
CA ILE A 157 -3.20 15.20 15.73
C ILE A 157 -2.73 15.40 17.18
N PRO A 158 -1.82 14.54 17.69
CA PRO A 158 -1.23 14.74 19.01
C PRO A 158 -0.60 16.14 19.08
N ALA A 159 -0.80 16.86 20.20
CA ALA A 159 -0.04 18.09 20.41
C ALA A 159 1.45 17.72 20.52
N ASP A 160 2.32 18.45 19.82
CA ASP A 160 3.76 18.28 19.96
C ASP A 160 4.14 18.52 21.43
N ASP A 161 4.77 17.52 22.07
CA ASP A 161 5.41 17.65 23.39
C ASP A 161 6.78 18.36 23.27
#